data_AF-A0A531LDS4-F1
#
_entry.id   AF-A0A531LDS4-F1
#
_cell.length_a   1.000
_cell.length_b   1.000
_cell.length_c   1.000
_cell.angle_alpha   90.00
_cell.angle_beta   90.00
_cell.angle_gamma   90.00
#
_symmetry.space_group_name_H-M   'P 1'
#
loop_
_entity.id
_entity.type
_entity.pdbx_description
1 polymer ?
#
loop_
_entity_poly.entity_id
_entity_poly.type
_entity_poly.pdbx_seq_one_letter_code
_entity_poly.pdbx_strand_id
1 'polypeptide(L)' 'MSEKEVLSVIRGQEDAIAKGDARANVDAMDPDVVIFDLPPPLAYRGEQARDIEGINAWFATWRNGVTVHMTDPRLMIDG' A
#
# COMPACT_ATOMS: atom_id res chain seq x y z
N MET A 1 -16.27 10.28 2.77
CA MET A 1 -15.93 9.28 1.75
C MET A 1 -16.91 8.13 1.88
N SER A 2 -17.52 7.70 0.79
CA SER A 2 -18.40 6.53 0.74
C SER A 2 -17.57 5.23 0.78
N GLU A 3 -18.21 4.13 1.17
CA GLU A 3 -17.61 2.79 1.11
C GLU A 3 -17.03 2.48 -0.28
N LYS A 4 -17.77 2.84 -1.34
CA LYS A 4 -17.32 2.64 -2.72
C LYS A 4 -16.01 3.37 -3.02
N GLU A 5 -15.86 4.59 -2.52
CA GLU A 5 -14.65 5.39 -2.71
C GLU A 5 -13.46 4.79 -1.96
N VAL A 6 -13.65 4.33 -0.71
CA VAL A 6 -12.59 3.65 0.06
C VAL A 6 -12.14 2.38 -0.66
N LEU A 7 -13.09 1.54 -1.10
CA LEU A 7 -12.77 0.32 -1.84
C LEU A 7 -12.05 0.63 -3.16
N SER A 8 -12.42 1.71 -3.85
CA SER A 8 -11.75 2.12 -5.09
C SER A 8 -10.28 2.47 -4.86
N VAL A 9 -9.94 3.12 -3.74
CA VAL A 9 -8.54 3.41 -3.38
C VAL A 9 -7.77 2.11 -3.19
N ILE A 10 -8.35 1.15 -2.45
CA ILE A 10 -7.67 -0.12 -2.18
C ILE A 10 -7.47 -0.92 -3.48
N ARG A 11 -8.47 -0.98 -4.36
CA ARG A 11 -8.31 -1.63 -5.67
C ARG A 11 -7.26 -0.93 -6.53
N GLY A 12 -7.14 0.39 -6.47
CA GLY A 12 -6.07 1.13 -7.13
C GLY A 12 -4.68 0.71 -6.64
N GLN A 13 -4.51 0.49 -5.33
CA GLN A 13 -3.25 -0.01 -4.76
C GLN A 13 -2.94 -1.45 -5.18
N GLU A 14 -3.94 -2.32 -5.27
CA GLU A 14 -3.80 -3.70 -5.78
C GLU A 14 -3.35 -3.70 -7.25
N ASP A 15 -3.97 -2.86 -8.08
CA ASP A 15 -3.60 -2.68 -9.49
C ASP A 15 -2.19 -2.12 -9.66
N ALA A 16 -1.78 -1.18 -8.81
CA ALA A 16 -0.43 -0.63 -8.80
C ALA A 16 0.61 -1.73 -8.51
N ILE A 17 0.35 -2.59 -7.51
CA ILE A 17 1.20 -3.73 -7.19
C ILE A 17 1.28 -4.72 -8.36
N ALA A 18 0.14 -5.06 -8.97
CA ALA A 18 0.11 -5.98 -10.11
C ALA A 18 0.92 -5.46 -11.32
N LYS A 19 1.06 -4.14 -11.45
CA LYS A 19 1.86 -3.47 -12.49
C LYS A 19 3.32 -3.22 -12.09
N GLY A 20 3.70 -3.47 -10.84
CA GLY A 20 5.01 -3.11 -10.30
C GLY A 20 5.21 -1.59 -10.17
N ASP A 21 4.14 -0.83 -9.99
CA ASP A 21 4.19 0.64 -9.87
C ASP A 21 4.25 1.07 -8.40
N ALA A 22 5.47 1.21 -7.89
CA ALA A 22 5.72 1.56 -6.50
C ALA A 22 5.21 2.98 -6.15
N ARG A 23 5.25 3.92 -7.11
CA ARG A 23 4.78 5.29 -6.89
C ARG A 23 3.26 5.29 -6.71
N ALA A 24 2.54 4.70 -7.67
CA ALA A 24 1.08 4.65 -7.61
C ALA A 24 0.57 3.88 -6.38
N ASN A 25 1.35 2.94 -5.84
CA ASN A 25 0.99 2.21 -4.62
C ASN A 25 0.94 3.09 -3.36
N VAL A 26 1.78 4.12 -3.27
CA VAL A 26 1.89 4.99 -2.08
C VAL A 26 1.27 6.38 -2.28
N ASP A 27 0.89 6.76 -3.49
CA ASP A 27 0.38 8.10 -3.81
C ASP A 27 -0.90 8.49 -3.06
N ALA A 28 -1.73 7.51 -2.70
CA ALA A 28 -2.95 7.75 -1.92
C ALA A 28 -2.67 7.93 -0.41
N MET A 29 -1.43 7.68 0.05
CA MET A 29 -1.06 7.78 1.45
C MET A 29 -0.74 9.22 1.84
N ASP A 30 -1.11 9.59 3.05
CA ASP A 30 -0.77 10.88 3.64
C ASP A 30 0.76 11.03 3.80
N PRO A 31 1.33 12.23 3.62
CA PRO A 31 2.76 12.48 3.85
C PRO A 31 3.27 12.09 5.24
N ASP A 32 2.41 12.07 6.25
CA ASP A 32 2.71 11.72 7.65
C ASP A 32 2.24 10.29 8.02
N VAL A 33 1.95 9.44 7.03
CA VAL A 33 1.50 8.05 7.26
C VAL A 33 2.46 7.28 8.16
N VAL A 34 1.87 6.43 9.02
CA VAL A 34 2.60 5.51 9.90
C VAL A 34 2.30 4.08 9.47
N ILE A 35 3.33 3.31 9.12
CA ILE A 35 3.22 1.89 8.81
C ILE A 35 3.87 1.09 9.93
N PHE A 36 3.20 0.01 10.35
CA PHE A 36 3.72 -0.92 11.33
C PHE A 36 4.14 -2.21 10.64
N ASP A 37 5.36 -2.69 10.92
CA ASP A 37 5.88 -3.95 10.41
C ASP A 37 6.69 -4.69 11.49
N LEU A 38 6.81 -6.00 11.37
CA LEU A 38 7.42 -6.89 12.36
C LEU A 38 8.93 -6.64 12.56
N PRO A 39 9.75 -6.40 11.52
CA PRO A 39 11.17 -6.13 11.71
C PRO A 39 11.36 -4.78 12.42
N PRO A 40 12.27 -4.68 13.41
CA PRO A 40 12.56 -3.40 14.05
C PRO A 40 13.17 -2.41 13.04
N PRO A 41 12.77 -1.13 13.08
CA PRO A 41 11.81 -0.52 14.02
C PRO A 41 10.35 -0.93 13.72
N LEU A 42 9.54 -1.08 14.78
CA LEU A 42 8.13 -1.48 14.64
C LEU A 42 7.28 -0.47 13.85
N ALA A 43 7.68 0.81 13.78
CA ALA A 43 6.88 1.87 13.17
C ALA A 43 7.73 2.76 12.26
N TYR A 44 7.35 2.81 10.99
CA TYR A 44 7.91 3.62 9.92
C TYR A 44 7.04 4.86 9.73
N ARG A 45 7.65 6.02 9.43
CA ARG A 45 6.95 7.31 9.31
C ARG A 45 7.32 8.06 8.05
N GLY A 46 6.32 8.75 7.51
CA GLY A 46 6.48 9.68 6.40
C GLY A 46 7.20 9.07 5.21
N GLU A 47 8.36 9.61 4.83
CA GLU A 47 9.14 9.08 3.69
C GLU A 47 9.59 7.63 3.90
N GLN A 48 9.91 7.22 5.13
CA GLN A 48 10.29 5.82 5.42
C GLN A 48 9.11 4.86 5.23
N ALA A 49 7.88 5.33 5.48
CA ALA A 49 6.68 4.55 5.26
C ALA A 49 6.26 4.52 3.78
N ARG A 50 6.70 5.49 2.97
CA ARG A 50 6.46 5.59 1.53
C ARG A 50 7.72 5.27 0.74
N ASP A 51 8.46 4.25 1.18
CA ASP A 51 9.75 3.86 0.61
C ASP A 51 9.60 3.20 -0.76
N ILE A 52 9.64 4.02 -1.80
CA ILE A 52 9.51 3.58 -3.19
C ILE A 52 10.70 2.73 -3.64
N GLU A 53 11.90 2.99 -3.13
CA GLU A 53 13.07 2.20 -3.48
C GLU A 53 12.95 0.80 -2.87
N GLY A 54 12.53 0.71 -1.61
CA GLY A 54 12.25 -0.54 -0.93
C GLY A 54 11.15 -1.36 -1.61
N ILE A 55 10.04 -0.73 -2.02
CA ILE A 55 8.96 -1.42 -2.75
C ILE A 55 9.45 -1.92 -4.11
N ASN A 56 10.21 -1.11 -4.86
CA ASN A 56 10.79 -1.56 -6.14
C ASN A 56 11.78 -2.73 -5.95
N ALA A 57 12.61 -2.68 -4.90
CA ALA A 57 13.50 -3.77 -4.55
C ALA A 57 12.72 -5.04 -4.20
N TRP A 58 11.60 -4.92 -3.50
CA TRP A 58 10.70 -6.03 -3.21
C TRP A 58 10.06 -6.61 -4.49
N PHE A 59 9.55 -5.77 -5.40
CA PHE A 59 9.04 -6.22 -6.70
C PHE A 59 10.08 -7.02 -7.50
N ALA A 60 11.35 -6.58 -7.48
CA ALA A 60 12.44 -7.28 -8.17
C ALA A 60 12.72 -8.70 -7.64
N THR A 61 12.24 -9.05 -6.44
CA THR A 61 12.38 -10.42 -5.90
C THR A 61 11.43 -11.43 -6.54
N TRP A 62 10.38 -10.97 -7.23
CA TRP A 62 9.35 -11.82 -7.84
C TRP A 62 9.59 -12.05 -9.33
N ARG A 63 9.75 -13.31 -9.74
CA ARG A 63 10.07 -13.65 -11.14
C ARG A 63 8.94 -13.41 -12.15
N ASN A 64 7.68 -13.44 -11.71
CA ASN A 64 6.50 -13.31 -12.57
C ASN A 64 5.55 -12.20 -12.09
N GLY A 65 6.12 -11.18 -11.43
CA GLY A 65 5.34 -10.18 -10.71
C GLY A 65 4.67 -10.74 -9.45
N VAL A 66 3.94 -9.86 -8.78
CA VAL A 66 3.19 -10.16 -7.56
C VAL A 66 1.84 -9.47 -7.63
N THR A 67 0.82 -10.14 -7.10
CA THR A 67 -0.53 -9.57 -6.96
C THR A 67 -0.96 -9.70 -5.52
N VAL A 68 -1.69 -8.70 -5.03
CA VAL A 68 -2.31 -8.74 -3.71
C VAL A 68 -3.81 -8.57 -3.87
N HIS A 69 -4.58 -9.18 -2.96
CA HIS A 69 -6.02 -9.04 -2.97
C HIS A 69 -6.58 -9.06 -1.55
N MET A 70 -7.19 -7.96 -1.14
CA MET A 70 -7.95 -7.87 0.10
C MET A 70 -9.32 -8.55 -0.08
N THR A 71 -9.49 -9.65 0.64
CA THR A 71 -10.68 -10.49 0.63
C THR A 71 -11.58 -10.14 1.82
N ASP A 72 -12.90 -10.07 1.59
CA ASP A 72 -13.94 -9.76 2.61
C ASP A 72 -13.65 -8.51 3.48
N PRO A 73 -13.47 -7.32 2.86
CA PRO A 73 -13.18 -6.12 3.63
C PRO A 73 -14.37 -5.70 4.48
N ARG A 74 -14.09 -5.35 5.74
CA ARG A 74 -15.04 -4.73 6.65
C ARG A 74 -14.68 -3.27 6.81
N LEU A 75 -15.61 -2.39 6.45
CA LEU A 75 -15.42 -0.95 6.55
C LEU A 75 -16.21 -0.41 7.74
N MET A 76 -15.53 0.37 8.55
CA MET A 76 -16.11 1.20 9.59
C MET A 76 -15.82 2.65 9.21
N ILE A 77 -16.87 3.42 8.96
CA ILE A 77 -16.75 4.85 8.67
C ILE A 77 -17.08 5.58 9.97
N ASP A 78 -16.09 6.28 10.50
CA ASP A 78 -16.21 7.11 11.70
C ASP A 78 -15.88 8.56 11.31
N GLY A 79 -16.74 9.50 11.70
CA GLY A 79 -16.70 10.90 11.26
C GLY A 79 -18.06 11.58 11.18
#